data_AF-A0A8J3BZU1-F1
#
_entry.id   AF-A0A8J3BZU1-F1
#
_cell.length_a   1.000
_cell.length_b   1.000
_cell.length_c   1.000
_cell.angle_alpha   90.00
_cell.angle_beta   90.00
_cell.angle_gamma   90.00
#
_symmetry.space_group_name_H-M   'P 1'
#
loop_
_entity.id
_entity.type
_entity.pdbx_description
1 polymer ?
#
loop_
_entity_poly.entity_id
_entity_poly.type
_entity_poly.pdbx_seq_one_letter_code
_entity_poly.pdbx_strand_id
1 'polypeptide(L)'
;MTVADGSVVDALHHLDQGSPESYMLGKNPGRAFIDAPGDGGFSTAPDLIRFAHALTDGTLLDRPWADVLFGAKIPHGPTSFGAYGLAIGIVEGQWAYQRAGGNPGVGANWSLYPDTGWAGAILDNRDGVPLVDLIGRENQAVTGAPPDDGAGGGSGG
;
A
#
# COMPACT_ATOMS: atom_id res chain seq x y z
N MET A 1 1.08 -16.83 6.50
CA MET A 1 -0.09 -17.09 5.64
C MET A 1 -1.02 -18.06 6.35
N THR A 2 -2.30 -17.72 6.49
CA THR A 2 -3.34 -18.61 7.01
C THR A 2 -3.70 -19.65 5.96
N VAL A 3 -3.83 -20.91 6.38
CA VAL A 3 -4.17 -22.04 5.48
C VAL A 3 -5.53 -22.65 5.87
N ALA A 4 -5.99 -23.63 5.10
CA ALA A 4 -7.37 -24.14 5.17
C ALA A 4 -7.80 -24.69 6.54
N ASP A 5 -6.86 -25.16 7.36
CA ASP A 5 -7.14 -25.63 8.73
C ASP A 5 -7.16 -24.50 9.77
N GLY A 6 -6.95 -23.25 9.34
CA GLY A 6 -6.89 -22.06 10.17
C GLY A 6 -5.53 -21.80 10.82
N SER A 7 -4.54 -22.68 10.64
CA SER A 7 -3.18 -22.44 11.11
C SER A 7 -2.45 -21.39 10.27
N VAL A 8 -1.42 -20.77 10.84
CA VAL A 8 -0.56 -19.81 10.14
C VAL A 8 0.78 -20.47 9.85
N VAL A 9 1.18 -20.46 8.59
CA VAL A 9 2.47 -21.00 8.13
C VAL A 9 3.36 -19.92 7.54
N ASP A 10 4.67 -20.18 7.58
CA ASP A 10 5.64 -19.44 6.78
C ASP A 10 5.52 -19.88 5.31
N ALA A 11 5.12 -18.94 4.46
CA ALA A 11 4.88 -19.16 3.04
C ALA A 11 6.13 -19.64 2.28
N LEU A 12 7.34 -19.23 2.72
CA LEU A 12 8.60 -19.58 2.05
C LEU A 12 9.03 -21.04 2.32
N HIS A 13 8.62 -21.60 3.46
CA HIS A 13 8.94 -22.97 3.84
C HIS A 13 7.81 -23.98 3.57
N HIS A 14 6.62 -23.52 3.18
CA HIS A 14 5.43 -24.36 2.93
C HIS A 14 4.85 -24.09 1.53
N LEU A 15 5.69 -24.26 0.51
CA LEU A 15 5.34 -23.97 -0.88
C LEU A 15 4.22 -24.86 -1.43
N ASP A 16 3.95 -26.01 -0.84
CA ASP A 16 2.84 -26.91 -1.19
C ASP A 16 1.48 -26.38 -0.71
N GLN A 17 1.47 -25.47 0.27
CA GLN A 17 0.27 -24.87 0.84
C GLN A 17 -0.07 -23.53 0.19
N GLY A 18 -1.29 -23.05 0.39
CA GLY A 18 -1.79 -21.80 -0.18
C GLY A 18 -3.03 -21.27 0.54
N SER A 19 -3.42 -20.06 0.18
CA SER A 19 -4.57 -19.37 0.77
C SER A 19 -5.87 -20.16 0.58
N PRO A 20 -6.73 -20.25 1.61
CA PRO A 20 -8.07 -20.81 1.51
C PRO A 20 -9.11 -19.79 1.02
N GLU A 21 -8.76 -18.50 0.96
CA GLU A 21 -9.68 -17.42 0.60
C GLU A 21 -10.13 -17.54 -0.86
N SER A 22 -11.43 -17.44 -1.11
CA SER A 22 -12.01 -17.72 -2.45
C SER A 22 -11.44 -16.84 -3.57
N TYR A 23 -11.11 -15.59 -3.26
CA TYR A 23 -10.55 -14.61 -4.21
C TYR A 23 -9.03 -14.75 -4.41
N MET A 24 -8.36 -15.60 -3.61
CA MET A 24 -6.93 -15.89 -3.73
C MET A 24 -6.65 -17.40 -3.58
N LEU A 25 -7.60 -18.26 -3.92
CA LEU A 25 -7.55 -19.69 -3.60
C LEU A 25 -6.28 -20.35 -4.14
N GLY A 26 -5.53 -21.01 -3.26
CA GLY A 26 -4.28 -21.70 -3.60
C GLY A 26 -3.09 -20.77 -3.86
N LYS A 27 -3.25 -19.44 -3.80
CA LYS A 27 -2.14 -18.48 -3.93
C LYS A 27 -1.18 -18.63 -2.76
N ASN A 28 0.11 -18.64 -3.06
CA ASN A 28 1.19 -18.61 -2.09
C ASN A 28 2.27 -17.67 -2.65
N PRO A 29 2.56 -16.54 -1.97
CA PRO A 29 3.51 -15.55 -2.47
C PRO A 29 4.96 -16.07 -2.54
N GLY A 30 5.30 -17.14 -1.81
CA GLY A 30 6.62 -17.76 -1.85
C GLY A 30 6.92 -18.57 -3.11
N ARG A 31 5.92 -18.88 -3.95
CA ARG A 31 6.10 -19.69 -5.17
C ARG A 31 6.71 -18.92 -6.33
N ALA A 32 6.47 -17.61 -6.40
CA ALA A 32 6.96 -16.77 -7.49
C ALA A 32 8.25 -16.07 -7.06
N PHE A 33 9.35 -16.32 -7.77
CA PHE A 33 10.59 -15.54 -7.58
C PHE A 33 10.45 -14.12 -8.16
N ILE A 34 9.72 -14.00 -9.27
CA ILE A 34 9.27 -12.74 -9.87
C ILE A 34 7.79 -12.94 -10.20
N ASP A 35 6.91 -12.20 -9.52
CA ASP A 35 5.47 -12.24 -9.78
C ASP A 35 5.09 -11.29 -10.94
N ALA A 36 3.80 -11.20 -11.26
CA ALA A 36 3.29 -10.36 -12.34
C ALA A 36 3.62 -8.86 -12.12
N PRO A 37 3.83 -8.07 -13.19
CA PRO A 37 4.01 -6.63 -13.07
C PRO A 37 2.84 -5.98 -12.30
N GLY A 38 3.11 -5.50 -11.09
CA GLY A 38 2.11 -4.92 -10.18
C GLY A 38 1.85 -5.73 -8.91
N ASP A 39 2.47 -6.90 -8.77
CA ASP A 39 2.35 -7.78 -7.59
C ASP A 39 3.70 -8.44 -7.25
N GLY A 40 3.83 -8.96 -6.03
CA GLY A 40 4.93 -9.82 -5.56
C GLY A 40 6.35 -9.25 -5.62
N GLY A 41 6.50 -7.93 -5.79
CA GLY A 41 7.79 -7.26 -5.62
C GLY A 41 8.25 -7.22 -4.16
N PHE A 42 9.55 -7.34 -3.93
CA PHE A 42 10.16 -7.26 -2.59
C PHE A 42 10.94 -5.95 -2.43
N SER A 43 10.82 -5.33 -1.26
CA SER A 43 11.57 -4.14 -0.89
C SER A 43 11.76 -4.08 0.63
N THR A 44 12.65 -3.21 1.09
CA THR A 44 12.79 -2.89 2.52
C THR A 44 12.07 -1.58 2.84
N ALA A 45 11.70 -1.35 4.10
CA ALA A 45 11.08 -0.08 4.49
C ALA A 45 11.98 1.13 4.14
N PRO A 46 13.31 1.13 4.42
CA PRO A 46 14.19 2.22 3.97
C PRO A 46 14.22 2.42 2.45
N ASP A 47 14.14 1.35 1.65
CA ASP A 47 14.08 1.47 0.20
C ASP A 47 12.77 2.08 -0.28
N LEU A 48 11.64 1.74 0.34
CA LEU A 48 10.35 2.37 0.04
C LEU A 48 10.35 3.85 0.39
N ILE A 49 10.97 4.26 1.50
CA ILE A 49 11.11 5.68 1.84
C ILE A 49 11.99 6.40 0.82
N ARG A 50 13.13 5.81 0.42
CA ARG A 50 13.97 6.37 -0.66
C ARG A 50 13.20 6.52 -1.96
N PHE A 51 12.43 5.50 -2.33
CA PHE A 51 11.60 5.49 -3.52
C PHE A 51 10.52 6.58 -3.48
N ALA A 52 9.81 6.72 -2.35
CA ALA A 52 8.76 7.72 -2.18
C ALA A 52 9.29 9.16 -2.35
N HIS A 53 10.47 9.47 -1.80
CA HIS A 53 11.13 10.76 -2.02
C HIS A 53 11.58 10.94 -3.47
N ALA A 54 12.20 9.91 -4.07
CA ALA A 54 12.70 9.96 -5.45
C ALA A 54 11.60 10.25 -6.49
N LEU A 55 10.34 9.90 -6.19
CA LEU A 55 9.19 10.20 -7.05
C LEU A 55 8.86 11.69 -7.15
N THR A 56 9.26 12.52 -6.18
CA THR A 56 8.89 13.94 -6.13
C THR A 56 10.09 14.89 -6.15
N ASP A 57 11.29 14.43 -5.84
CA ASP A 57 12.48 15.27 -5.77
C ASP A 57 13.22 15.46 -7.12
N GLY A 58 12.77 14.76 -8.17
CA GLY A 58 13.38 14.81 -9.50
C GLY A 58 14.39 13.69 -9.78
N THR A 59 14.62 12.77 -8.83
CA THR A 59 15.58 11.66 -9.00
C THR A 59 15.05 10.58 -9.94
N LEU A 60 13.76 10.19 -9.80
CA LEU A 60 13.17 9.12 -10.59
C LEU A 60 12.37 9.63 -11.79
N LEU A 61 11.68 10.76 -11.62
CA LEU A 61 10.87 11.40 -12.66
C LEU A 61 11.18 12.89 -12.71
N ASP A 62 11.31 13.44 -13.92
CA ASP A 62 11.30 14.89 -14.08
C ASP A 62 9.98 15.46 -13.55
N ARG A 63 10.01 16.69 -13.01
CA ARG A 63 8.84 17.32 -12.36
C ARG A 63 7.53 17.24 -13.17
N PRO A 64 7.50 17.51 -14.49
CA PRO A 64 6.27 17.38 -15.26
C PRO A 64 5.68 15.97 -15.27
N TRP A 65 6.52 14.93 -15.20
CA TRP A 65 6.06 13.54 -15.15
C TRP A 65 5.62 13.13 -13.75
N ALA A 66 6.23 13.69 -12.70
CA ALA A 66 5.72 13.56 -11.34
C ALA A 66 4.31 14.18 -11.22
N ASP A 67 4.08 15.36 -11.80
CA ASP A 67 2.74 15.99 -11.85
C ASP A 67 1.72 15.12 -12.59
N VAL A 68 2.15 14.44 -13.66
CA VAL A 68 1.30 13.50 -14.39
C VAL A 68 0.95 12.27 -13.53
N LEU A 69 1.95 11.69 -12.84
CA LEU A 69 1.79 10.53 -11.97
C LEU A 69 0.82 10.79 -10.82
N PHE A 70 1.01 11.89 -10.09
CA PHE A 70 0.24 12.25 -8.90
C PHE A 70 -1.01 13.09 -9.19
N GLY A 71 -1.21 13.53 -10.43
CA GLY A 71 -2.40 14.33 -10.77
C GLY A 71 -3.69 13.53 -10.59
N ALA A 72 -4.64 14.07 -9.83
CA ALA A 72 -5.97 13.47 -9.64
C ALA A 72 -6.68 13.22 -10.98
N LYS A 73 -7.08 11.97 -11.24
CA LYS A 73 -7.74 11.57 -12.50
C LYS A 73 -9.19 11.13 -12.30
N ILE A 74 -9.41 10.23 -11.35
CA ILE A 74 -10.71 9.57 -11.17
C ILE A 74 -11.22 9.92 -9.77
N PRO A 75 -12.30 10.71 -9.62
CA PRO A 75 -12.87 10.95 -8.30
C PRO A 75 -13.50 9.67 -7.73
N HIS A 76 -13.16 9.36 -6.49
CA HIS A 76 -13.76 8.29 -5.68
C HIS A 76 -14.60 8.85 -4.53
N GLY A 77 -14.46 10.14 -4.23
CA GLY A 77 -15.25 10.88 -3.25
C GLY A 77 -14.89 12.38 -3.27
N PRO A 78 -15.42 13.17 -2.32
CA PRO A 78 -15.15 14.61 -2.26
C PRO A 78 -13.66 14.96 -2.13
N THR A 79 -12.88 14.09 -1.47
CA THR A 79 -11.46 14.31 -1.18
C THR A 79 -10.59 13.11 -1.57
N SER A 80 -11.11 12.16 -2.34
CA SER A 80 -10.41 10.91 -2.69
C SER A 80 -10.41 10.69 -4.19
N PHE A 81 -9.25 10.32 -4.74
CA PHE A 81 -9.03 10.20 -6.18
C PHE A 81 -8.10 9.03 -6.53
N GLY A 82 -8.34 8.42 -7.68
CA GLY A 82 -7.37 7.58 -8.37
C GLY A 82 -6.43 8.43 -9.23
N ALA A 83 -5.15 8.08 -9.19
CA ALA A 83 -4.09 8.59 -10.08
C ALA A 83 -3.45 7.42 -10.86
N TYR A 84 -2.30 7.62 -11.50
CA TYR A 84 -1.67 6.53 -12.26
C TYR A 84 -1.08 5.45 -11.33
N GLY A 85 -1.90 4.45 -11.03
CA GLY A 85 -1.54 3.33 -10.16
C GLY A 85 -1.44 3.70 -8.68
N LEU A 86 -2.06 4.79 -8.25
CA LEU A 86 -2.00 5.29 -6.87
C LEU A 86 -3.39 5.70 -6.40
N ALA A 87 -3.63 5.56 -5.10
CA ALA A 87 -4.71 6.25 -4.42
C ALA A 87 -4.14 7.55 -3.84
N ILE A 88 -4.83 8.67 -4.09
CA ILE A 88 -4.45 9.97 -3.57
C ILE A 88 -5.66 10.66 -2.96
N GLY A 89 -5.43 11.57 -2.02
CA GLY A 89 -6.52 12.31 -1.41
C GLY A 89 -6.06 13.61 -0.76
N ILE A 90 -7.06 14.37 -0.32
CA ILE A 90 -6.88 15.57 0.49
C ILE A 90 -7.35 15.26 1.90
N VAL A 91 -6.44 15.32 2.87
CA VAL A 91 -6.69 15.04 4.28
C VAL A 91 -6.38 16.33 5.06
N GLU A 92 -7.36 16.87 5.76
CA GLU A 92 -7.23 18.16 6.48
C GLU A 92 -6.63 19.30 5.62
N GLY A 93 -6.99 19.34 4.34
CA GLY A 93 -6.51 20.36 3.40
C GLY A 93 -5.10 20.12 2.84
N GLN A 94 -4.49 18.98 3.13
CA GLN A 94 -3.15 18.60 2.66
C GLN A 94 -3.23 17.41 1.70
N TRP A 95 -2.34 17.32 0.72
CA TRP A 95 -2.27 16.15 -0.14
C TRP A 95 -1.65 14.96 0.60
N ALA A 96 -2.21 13.78 0.37
CA ALA A 96 -1.66 12.50 0.78
C ALA A 96 -1.67 11.53 -0.40
N TYR A 97 -0.52 10.95 -0.71
CA TYR A 97 -0.37 9.94 -1.77
C TYR A 97 -0.03 8.60 -1.14
N GLN A 98 -0.65 7.52 -1.59
CA GLN A 98 -0.37 6.20 -1.05
C GLN A 98 -0.46 5.08 -2.09
N ARG A 99 0.23 3.99 -1.79
CA ARG A 99 0.00 2.70 -2.43
C ARG A 99 0.09 1.59 -1.41
N ALA A 100 -1.06 0.98 -1.13
CA ALA A 100 -1.16 -0.26 -0.40
C ALA A 100 -1.17 -1.47 -1.35
N GLY A 101 -0.77 -2.62 -0.82
CA GLY A 101 -0.81 -3.92 -1.48
C GLY A 101 -0.89 -5.04 -0.46
N GLY A 102 -1.57 -6.12 -0.82
CA GLY A 102 -1.80 -7.26 0.05
C GLY A 102 -1.81 -8.57 -0.71
N ASN A 103 -1.26 -9.60 -0.07
CA ASN A 103 -1.25 -10.99 -0.52
C ASN A 103 -1.43 -11.90 0.68
N PRO A 104 -1.68 -13.21 0.50
CA PRO A 104 -1.80 -14.12 1.62
C PRO A 104 -0.51 -14.13 2.45
N GLY A 105 -0.60 -13.66 3.69
CA GLY A 105 0.52 -13.53 4.61
C GLY A 105 1.45 -12.34 4.35
N VAL A 106 1.04 -11.36 3.55
CA VAL A 106 1.86 -10.17 3.22
C VAL A 106 0.99 -8.94 3.12
N GLY A 107 1.44 -7.83 3.72
CA GLY A 107 0.87 -6.51 3.49
C GLY A 107 1.96 -5.44 3.43
N ALA A 108 1.72 -4.43 2.61
CA ALA A 108 2.64 -3.34 2.42
C ALA A 108 1.88 -2.04 2.11
N ASN A 109 2.41 -0.93 2.60
CA ASN A 109 2.00 0.40 2.22
C ASN A 109 3.22 1.33 2.19
N TRP A 110 3.23 2.26 1.26
CA TRP A 110 4.05 3.47 1.38
C TRP A 110 3.17 4.70 1.16
N SER A 111 3.50 5.77 1.87
CA SER A 111 2.77 7.04 1.83
C SER A 111 3.73 8.21 1.62
N LEU A 112 3.24 9.27 0.99
CA LEU A 112 3.95 10.54 0.84
C LEU A 112 3.03 11.71 1.15
N TYR A 113 3.52 12.64 1.97
CA TYR A 113 2.82 13.85 2.41
C TYR A 113 3.61 15.08 1.94
N PRO A 114 3.40 15.55 0.69
CA PRO A 114 4.22 16.61 0.10
C PRO A 114 4.19 17.92 0.89
N ASP A 115 3.07 18.26 1.54
CA ASP A 115 2.93 19.49 2.32
C ASP A 115 3.79 19.51 3.60
N THR A 116 4.09 18.34 4.18
CA THR A 116 4.88 18.22 5.41
C THR A 116 6.28 17.64 5.17
N GLY A 117 6.54 17.12 3.97
CA GLY A 117 7.79 16.44 3.60
C GLY A 117 7.96 15.05 4.21
N TRP A 118 6.93 14.51 4.86
CA TRP A 118 6.97 13.18 5.46
C TRP A 118 6.73 12.08 4.44
N ALA A 119 7.39 10.94 4.65
CA ALA A 119 7.13 9.69 3.95
C ALA A 119 6.94 8.57 4.97
N GLY A 120 6.04 7.64 4.67
CA GLY A 120 5.67 6.50 5.52
C GLY A 120 5.88 5.18 4.80
N ALA A 121 6.17 4.13 5.57
CA ALA A 121 6.24 2.76 5.07
C ALA A 121 5.76 1.79 6.16
N ILE A 122 4.81 0.93 5.81
CA ILE A 122 4.25 -0.10 6.67
C ILE A 122 4.44 -1.42 5.95
N LEU A 123 5.06 -2.39 6.61
CA LEU A 123 5.29 -3.74 6.09
C LEU A 123 4.83 -4.75 7.11
N ASP A 124 4.14 -5.78 6.65
CA ASP A 124 3.79 -6.94 7.44
C ASP A 124 3.97 -8.24 6.65
N ASN A 125 4.15 -9.32 7.41
CA ASN A 125 4.45 -10.66 6.89
C ASN A 125 3.49 -11.71 7.48
N ARG A 126 2.25 -11.32 7.78
CA ARG A 126 1.24 -12.25 8.31
C ARG A 126 -0.18 -11.76 8.03
N ASP A 127 -1.10 -12.71 7.88
CA ASP A 127 -2.52 -12.39 7.78
C ASP A 127 -3.06 -11.84 9.11
N GLY A 128 -4.16 -11.10 9.00
CA GLY A 128 -4.87 -10.52 10.15
C GLY A 128 -4.20 -9.30 10.76
N VAL A 129 -3.20 -8.71 10.10
CA VAL A 129 -2.70 -7.38 10.45
C VAL A 129 -3.72 -6.35 9.93
N PRO A 130 -4.19 -5.41 10.77
CA PRO A 130 -5.17 -4.41 10.36
C PRO A 130 -4.48 -3.28 9.57
N LEU A 131 -4.00 -3.58 8.34
CA LEU A 131 -3.19 -2.66 7.55
C LEU A 131 -3.91 -1.33 7.30
N VAL A 132 -5.21 -1.34 7.01
CA VAL A 132 -6.02 -0.14 6.79
C VAL A 132 -6.03 0.74 8.05
N ASP A 133 -6.22 0.16 9.24
CA ASP A 133 -6.20 0.93 10.49
C ASP A 133 -4.83 1.53 10.78
N LEU A 134 -3.75 0.80 10.44
CA LEU A 134 -2.38 1.31 10.59
C LEU A 134 -2.13 2.51 9.65
N ILE A 135 -2.60 2.44 8.40
CA ILE A 135 -2.54 3.56 7.45
C ILE A 135 -3.35 4.75 7.97
N GLY A 136 -4.55 4.51 8.53
CA GLY A 136 -5.36 5.56 9.14
C GLY A 136 -4.64 6.27 10.29
N ARG A 137 -3.96 5.50 11.16
CA ARG A 137 -3.15 6.04 12.26
C ARG A 137 -1.93 6.81 11.77
N GLU A 138 -1.26 6.36 10.71
CA GLU A 138 -0.17 7.10 10.07
C GLU A 138 -0.66 8.45 9.54
N ASN A 139 -1.75 8.45 8.77
CA ASN A 139 -2.38 9.68 8.28
C ASN A 139 -2.72 10.65 9.41
N GLN A 140 -3.36 10.16 10.47
CA GLN A 140 -3.69 10.96 11.65
C GLN A 140 -2.42 11.54 12.30
N ALA A 141 -1.38 10.74 12.49
CA ALA A 141 -0.14 11.18 13.15
C ALA A 141 0.59 12.27 12.35
N VAL A 142 0.54 12.22 11.02
CA VAL A 142 1.25 13.16 10.14
C VAL A 142 0.43 14.43 9.87
N THR A 143 -0.87 14.28 9.61
CA THR A 143 -1.75 15.40 9.18
C THR A 143 -2.53 16.04 10.32
N GLY A 144 -2.62 15.36 11.47
CA GLY A 144 -3.47 15.79 12.58
C GLY A 144 -4.96 15.49 12.38
N ALA A 145 -5.33 14.78 11.31
CA ALA A 145 -6.71 14.38 11.05
C ALA A 145 -7.32 13.60 12.23
N PRO A 146 -8.61 13.80 12.54
CA PRO A 146 -9.31 12.92 13.46
C PRO A 146 -9.28 11.46 12.93
N PRO A 147 -9.41 10.45 13.80
CA PRO A 147 -9.48 9.07 13.36
C PRO A 147 -10.64 8.91 12.37
N ASP A 148 -10.35 8.43 11.16
CA ASP A 148 -11.38 8.07 10.18
C ASP A 148 -12.19 6.89 10.76
N ASP A 149 -13.51 7.02 10.77
CA ASP A 149 -14.47 5.99 11.19
C ASP A 149 -14.63 4.85 10.16
N GLY A 150 -13.74 4.80 9.17
CA GLY A 150 -13.51 3.64 8.30
C GLY A 150 -14.19 3.72 6.95
N ALA A 151 -14.54 4.92 6.48
CA ALA A 151 -15.33 5.08 5.25
C ALA A 151 -14.50 5.34 3.98
N GLY A 152 -13.19 5.62 4.08
CA GLY A 152 -12.39 6.08 2.95
C GLY A 152 -11.21 5.17 2.58
N GLY A 153 -11.33 4.38 1.50
CA GLY A 153 -10.17 4.02 0.69
C GLY A 153 -9.65 2.59 0.79
N GLY A 154 -10.53 1.59 0.91
CA GLY A 154 -10.21 0.27 0.37
C GLY A 154 -10.37 0.30 -1.15
N SER A 155 -9.30 0.55 -1.91
CA SER A 155 -9.33 0.26 -3.35
C SER A 155 -9.27 -1.25 -3.54
N GLY A 156 -10.40 -1.92 -3.35
CA GLY A 156 -10.62 -3.27 -3.84
C GLY A 156 -10.68 -3.22 -5.35
N GLY A 157 -9.59 -3.66 -5.99
CA GLY A 157 -9.52 -4.05 -7.39
C GLY A 157 -9.11 -5.51 -7.47
#